data_AF-A0A1L0DIU0-F1
#
_entry.id   AF-A0A1L0DIU0-F1
#
_cell.length_a   1.000
_cell.length_b   1.000
_cell.length_c   1.000
_cell.angle_alpha   90.00
_cell.angle_beta   90.00
_cell.angle_gamma   90.00
#
_symmetry.space_group_name_H-M   'P 1'
#
loop_
_entity.id
_entity.type
_entity.pdbx_description
1 polymer ?
#
loop_
_entity_poly.entity_id
_entity_poly.type
_entity_poly.pdbx_seq_one_letter_code
_entity_poly.pdbx_strand_id
1 'polypeptide(L)'
;MSNDEHESALPEQTSDDQDKHTTLDYIDSGDELIEDSLELSDDEWVLSLIDSQLPKREARTKDSEQRNETKQEQEVEKKTVKVAIRPSFDEDDEILIPAVFTTQGAKNSKLLKQSEEIDRQLTGEEARMKAQAEELASLRTNILDELNDNGTMFRYSLRNDGELVEKNVQQVYAKDHLLETHRHFFYFDDILQSDNVVFNESVDLLFKLMTLQWHINNHANLVELLRHNGISMEEVVSYACQKVCDETQLDLVERFVVYASDYGLDHVPLGRTDTNSSGSSITQRLKGLGARIQPTQLLKLVHYNNNARILILKLCIVFHYNLTKQIDELEVVVKHFLLSMSDFILNKRENELLLTKFVGPVFHHIISVCNDNDKMIILVENVINGLHTHIYGTEKGSELKDHELHYNILHSVWIAFCQESGDGRNVAELLILNFLKFSENDSISYSVLDLALVVTKIGKTKVCPINRSSIYKNIYRAHISTSLLTNLIYGQRGKIKHEYFSLQQSLLDCKDHLQESIGRLLYMSLDELPDKVLLSMAVSETYHVIDQFTSVLDKNIIFLKRDFFYNE
;
A
#
# COMPACT_ATOMS: atom_id res chain seq x y z
N MET A 1 -18.81 -31.35 72.21
CA MET A 1 -20.01 -30.49 72.36
C MET A 1 -19.91 -29.47 71.24
N SER A 2 -20.42 -29.82 70.06
CA SER A 2 -21.78 -29.51 69.54
C SER A 2 -21.68 -28.29 68.61
N ASN A 3 -22.18 -28.24 67.38
CA ASN A 3 -22.92 -29.17 66.53
C ASN A 3 -22.63 -28.76 65.08
N ASP A 4 -22.69 -29.74 64.19
CA ASP A 4 -22.92 -29.58 62.76
C ASP A 4 -24.24 -28.82 62.50
N GLU A 5 -24.31 -28.06 61.41
CA GLU A 5 -25.39 -28.25 60.42
C GLU A 5 -25.10 -27.48 59.12
N HIS A 6 -25.26 -28.24 58.04
CA HIS A 6 -25.21 -27.86 56.63
C HIS A 6 -26.43 -26.99 56.27
N GLU A 7 -26.23 -25.98 55.43
CA GLU A 7 -27.31 -25.40 54.65
C GLU A 7 -26.94 -25.27 53.17
N SER A 8 -27.94 -25.63 52.36
CA SER A 8 -27.94 -26.03 50.98
C SER A 8 -28.06 -24.86 50.00
N ALA A 9 -27.38 -24.94 48.85
CA ALA A 9 -27.73 -24.16 47.67
C ALA A 9 -27.61 -25.02 46.41
N LEU A 10 -28.76 -25.47 45.90
CA LEU A 10 -28.96 -25.90 44.51
C LEU A 10 -29.28 -24.66 43.66
N PRO A 11 -28.90 -24.66 42.37
CA PRO A 11 -29.74 -24.05 41.34
C PRO A 11 -30.23 -25.11 40.35
N GLU A 12 -31.54 -25.08 40.13
CA GLU A 12 -32.25 -25.83 39.11
C GLU A 12 -31.76 -25.49 37.70
N GLN A 13 -31.53 -26.55 36.93
CA GLN A 13 -31.52 -26.54 35.48
C GLN A 13 -32.96 -26.38 34.98
N THR A 14 -33.18 -25.45 34.04
CA THR A 14 -34.21 -25.65 33.01
C THR A 14 -33.58 -25.29 31.66
N SER A 15 -33.61 -26.30 30.79
CA SER A 15 -33.23 -26.31 29.40
C SER A 15 -34.39 -25.85 28.51
N ASP A 16 -34.06 -25.58 27.25
CA ASP A 16 -34.82 -25.88 26.03
C ASP A 16 -34.93 -24.69 25.07
N ASP A 17 -33.87 -24.56 24.27
CA ASP A 17 -33.87 -24.70 22.81
C ASP A 17 -35.19 -24.42 22.07
N GLN A 18 -35.16 -23.37 21.25
CA GLN A 18 -35.92 -23.31 20.00
C GLN A 18 -34.98 -23.07 18.83
N ASP A 19 -34.52 -24.18 18.27
CA ASP A 19 -33.94 -24.27 16.93
C ASP A 19 -34.99 -23.88 15.87
N LYS A 20 -34.64 -22.89 15.05
CA LYS A 20 -35.32 -22.63 13.78
C LYS A 20 -34.57 -23.33 12.67
N HIS A 21 -35.09 -24.50 12.30
CA HIS A 21 -34.85 -25.16 11.03
C HIS A 21 -35.04 -24.19 9.86
N THR A 22 -33.99 -24.00 9.06
CA THR A 22 -34.14 -23.51 7.68
C THR A 22 -33.66 -24.63 6.76
N THR A 23 -34.64 -25.37 6.26
CA THR A 23 -34.52 -26.36 5.19
C THR A 23 -34.22 -25.61 3.89
N LEU A 24 -33.12 -25.93 3.22
CA LEU A 24 -32.94 -25.59 1.81
C LEU A 24 -32.64 -26.88 1.07
N ASP A 25 -33.63 -27.23 0.24
CA ASP A 25 -33.71 -28.43 -0.55
C ASP A 25 -32.59 -28.51 -1.59
N TYR A 26 -31.98 -29.69 -1.65
CA TYR A 26 -31.23 -30.19 -2.78
C TYR A 26 -32.16 -30.30 -3.99
N ILE A 27 -31.88 -29.56 -5.06
CA ILE A 27 -32.35 -29.91 -6.40
C ILE A 27 -31.15 -30.49 -7.15
N ASP A 28 -31.23 -31.81 -7.24
CA ASP A 28 -30.55 -32.68 -8.18
C ASP A 28 -31.13 -32.44 -9.58
N SER A 29 -30.27 -32.04 -10.51
CA SER A 29 -30.53 -32.20 -11.95
C SER A 29 -29.18 -32.27 -12.65
N GLY A 30 -28.71 -33.51 -12.83
CA GLY A 30 -27.82 -33.81 -13.94
C GLY A 30 -28.54 -33.58 -15.26
N ASP A 31 -27.83 -32.99 -16.20
CA ASP A 31 -27.87 -33.41 -17.60
C ASP A 31 -26.55 -33.01 -18.27
N GLU A 32 -25.94 -34.01 -18.88
CA GLU A 32 -24.76 -33.94 -19.71
C GLU A 32 -25.02 -33.04 -20.93
N LEU A 33 -24.15 -32.06 -21.17
CA LEU A 33 -23.89 -31.57 -22.51
C LEU A 33 -22.38 -31.52 -22.73
N ILE A 34 -21.94 -32.48 -23.54
CA ILE A 34 -20.68 -32.48 -24.26
C ILE A 34 -20.80 -31.38 -25.33
N GLU A 35 -20.08 -30.27 -25.16
CA GLU A 35 -19.76 -29.37 -26.27
C GLU A 35 -18.27 -29.03 -26.22
N ASP A 36 -17.55 -29.64 -27.17
CA ASP A 36 -16.22 -29.24 -27.61
C ASP A 36 -16.19 -27.72 -27.84
N SER A 37 -15.52 -26.99 -26.95
CA SER A 37 -15.18 -25.59 -27.15
C SER A 37 -13.68 -25.49 -27.34
N LEU A 38 -13.30 -25.30 -28.60
CA LEU A 38 -11.96 -24.96 -29.07
C LEU A 38 -11.34 -23.87 -28.18
N GLU A 39 -10.16 -24.16 -27.63
CA GLU A 39 -9.24 -23.17 -27.08
C GLU A 39 -8.85 -22.20 -28.21
N LEU A 40 -9.56 -21.08 -28.30
CA LEU A 40 -9.12 -19.91 -29.04
C LEU A 40 -8.27 -19.06 -28.10
N SER A 41 -7.06 -18.72 -28.57
CA SER A 41 -6.12 -17.84 -27.87
C SER A 41 -6.79 -16.51 -27.49
N ASP A 42 -6.48 -15.99 -26.30
CA ASP A 42 -6.97 -14.69 -25.80
C ASP A 42 -6.69 -13.52 -26.77
N ASP A 43 -5.73 -13.68 -27.68
CA ASP A 43 -5.38 -12.71 -28.73
C ASP A 43 -6.42 -12.62 -29.87
N GLU A 44 -7.17 -13.70 -30.12
CA GLU A 44 -8.10 -13.78 -31.25
C GLU A 44 -9.46 -13.11 -30.93
N TRP A 45 -9.84 -13.07 -29.65
CA TRP A 45 -11.05 -12.38 -29.20
C TRP A 45 -10.91 -10.86 -29.28
N VAL A 46 -9.72 -10.32 -28.95
CA VAL A 46 -9.40 -8.88 -29.03
C VAL A 46 -9.55 -8.36 -30.46
N LEU A 47 -9.16 -9.15 -31.47
CA LEU A 47 -9.33 -8.78 -32.88
C LEU A 47 -10.79 -8.83 -33.33
N SER A 48 -11.59 -9.78 -32.81
CA SER A 48 -13.02 -9.89 -33.15
C SER A 48 -13.87 -8.72 -32.60
N LEU A 49 -13.46 -8.14 -31.46
CA LEU A 49 -14.14 -6.99 -30.86
C LEU A 49 -13.85 -5.69 -31.62
N ILE A 50 -12.65 -5.56 -32.21
CA ILE A 50 -12.24 -4.43 -33.06
C ILE A 50 -13.05 -4.40 -34.37
N ASP A 51 -13.35 -5.56 -34.96
CA ASP A 51 -14.18 -5.65 -36.18
C ASP A 51 -15.66 -5.29 -35.94
N SER A 52 -16.14 -5.36 -34.70
CA SER A 52 -17.54 -5.06 -34.35
C SER A 52 -17.86 -3.56 -34.20
N GLN A 53 -16.84 -2.70 -34.12
CA GLN A 53 -16.98 -1.25 -33.96
C GLN A 53 -16.76 -0.46 -35.27
N LEU A 54 -16.36 -1.13 -36.35
CA LEU A 54 -16.26 -0.51 -37.67
C LEU A 54 -17.64 -0.50 -38.37
N PRO A 55 -18.03 0.64 -38.99
CA PRO A 55 -19.30 0.70 -39.72
C PRO A 55 -19.26 -0.27 -40.91
N LYS A 56 -20.16 -1.26 -40.92
CA LYS A 56 -20.39 -2.16 -42.07
C LYS A 56 -20.72 -1.34 -43.32
N ARG A 57 -19.72 -1.15 -44.20
CA ARG A 57 -19.95 -0.73 -45.57
C ARG A 57 -20.24 -1.96 -46.42
N GLU A 58 -21.52 -2.14 -46.75
CA GLU A 58 -21.95 -3.08 -47.77
C GLU A 58 -21.30 -2.76 -49.13
N ALA A 59 -20.88 -3.84 -49.78
CA ALA A 59 -20.12 -3.87 -51.00
C ALA A 59 -20.82 -3.21 -52.19
N ARG A 60 -20.06 -2.41 -52.94
CA ARG A 60 -20.21 -2.27 -54.39
C ARG A 60 -18.85 -2.04 -55.04
N THR A 61 -18.19 -3.13 -55.41
CA THR A 61 -17.26 -3.17 -56.53
C THR A 61 -17.31 -4.57 -57.14
N LYS A 62 -18.02 -4.67 -58.26
CA LYS A 62 -17.73 -5.68 -59.27
C LYS A 62 -16.63 -5.12 -60.18
N ASP A 63 -15.76 -6.03 -60.58
CA ASP A 63 -14.88 -5.99 -61.74
C ASP A 63 -13.68 -5.04 -61.66
N SER A 64 -12.53 -5.59 -61.23
CA SER A 64 -11.37 -5.73 -62.12
C SER A 64 -10.20 -6.41 -61.40
N GLU A 65 -10.27 -7.73 -61.24
CA GLU A 65 -9.06 -8.55 -61.27
C GLU A 65 -8.63 -8.69 -62.74
N GLN A 66 -7.43 -8.19 -63.08
CA GLN A 66 -6.48 -8.75 -64.05
C GLN A 66 -5.43 -7.69 -64.38
N ARG A 67 -4.28 -7.73 -63.70
CA ARG A 67 -3.02 -8.17 -64.33
C ARG A 67 -1.83 -7.98 -63.37
N ASN A 68 -1.21 -9.12 -63.14
CA ASN A 68 0.10 -9.31 -62.56
C ASN A 68 1.23 -8.69 -63.41
N GLU A 69 2.25 -8.27 -62.66
CA GLU A 69 3.68 -8.56 -62.85
C GLU A 69 4.54 -7.77 -63.85
N THR A 70 5.71 -7.42 -63.27
CA THR A 70 7.04 -7.22 -63.87
C THR A 70 7.36 -5.83 -64.43
N LYS A 71 8.23 -5.10 -63.72
CA LYS A 71 9.64 -4.91 -64.13
C LYS A 71 10.47 -4.23 -63.04
N GLN A 72 11.55 -4.90 -62.64
CA GLN A 72 12.76 -4.28 -62.13
C GLN A 72 13.35 -3.34 -63.19
N GLU A 73 13.82 -2.16 -62.80
CA GLU A 73 15.15 -1.68 -63.21
C GLU A 73 15.61 -0.51 -62.35
N GLN A 74 16.93 -0.50 -62.18
CA GLN A 74 17.78 0.31 -61.31
C GLN A 74 18.16 1.65 -61.96
N GLU A 75 18.27 2.68 -61.12
CA GLU A 75 19.43 3.59 -61.01
C GLU A 75 19.65 4.76 -62.02
N VAL A 76 20.33 5.79 -61.47
CA VAL A 76 21.20 6.81 -62.10
C VAL A 76 20.61 8.21 -62.39
N GLU A 77 20.81 9.12 -61.43
CA GLU A 77 21.62 10.35 -61.54
C GLU A 77 21.77 11.03 -62.93
N LYS A 78 21.32 12.30 -63.09
CA LYS A 78 22.16 13.49 -63.48
C LYS A 78 21.39 14.64 -64.14
N LYS A 79 21.73 15.84 -63.63
CA LYS A 79 22.10 17.10 -64.32
C LYS A 79 21.23 17.70 -65.43
N THR A 80 20.82 18.93 -65.13
CA THR A 80 20.69 20.10 -66.01
C THR A 80 21.43 20.04 -67.36
N VAL A 81 20.69 20.24 -68.46
CA VAL A 81 21.17 20.93 -69.67
C VAL A 81 20.05 21.78 -70.28
N LYS A 82 20.28 23.09 -70.38
CA LYS A 82 19.59 24.00 -71.30
C LYS A 82 20.14 23.79 -72.70
N VAL A 83 19.30 23.52 -73.70
CA VAL A 83 19.58 23.87 -75.10
C VAL A 83 18.30 24.39 -75.75
N ALA A 84 18.39 25.62 -76.26
CA ALA A 84 17.43 26.20 -77.17
C ALA A 84 17.86 25.88 -78.62
N ILE A 85 17.00 25.21 -79.39
CA ILE A 85 17.05 25.18 -80.86
C ILE A 85 15.60 25.23 -81.38
N ARG A 86 15.35 26.18 -82.28
CA ARG A 86 14.27 26.23 -83.28
C ARG A 86 14.94 26.66 -84.61
N PRO A 87 14.35 26.45 -85.80
CA PRO A 87 13.19 25.63 -86.20
C PRO A 87 13.39 24.89 -87.57
N SER A 88 12.28 24.32 -88.08
CA SER A 88 11.98 23.77 -89.44
C SER A 88 12.37 22.29 -89.63
N PHE A 89 11.46 21.38 -90.00
CA PHE A 89 10.36 21.46 -90.97
C PHE A 89 9.10 20.68 -90.55
N ASP A 90 8.00 21.05 -91.20
CA ASP A 90 6.74 20.34 -91.46
C ASP A 90 5.70 20.20 -90.34
N GLU A 91 4.73 21.11 -90.43
CA GLU A 91 3.33 20.95 -90.08
C GLU A 91 2.80 19.63 -90.65
N ASP A 92 2.47 18.69 -89.77
CA ASP A 92 1.19 17.97 -89.75
C ASP A 92 1.27 16.91 -88.63
N ASP A 93 0.21 16.81 -87.85
CA ASP A 93 0.09 16.07 -86.58
C ASP A 93 0.74 16.73 -85.34
N GLU A 94 0.66 18.06 -85.23
CA GLU A 94 0.56 18.66 -83.90
C GLU A 94 -0.80 18.24 -83.35
N ILE A 95 -0.86 17.15 -82.58
CA ILE A 95 -2.06 16.70 -81.86
C ILE A 95 -2.44 17.87 -80.94
N LEU A 96 -3.29 18.75 -81.43
CA LEU A 96 -3.90 19.84 -80.68
C LEU A 96 -4.84 19.19 -79.68
N ILE A 97 -4.29 18.79 -78.54
CA ILE A 97 -5.05 18.34 -77.38
C ILE A 97 -6.02 19.47 -77.05
N PRO A 98 -7.33 19.29 -77.24
CA PRO A 98 -8.29 20.37 -77.00
C PRO A 98 -8.12 20.93 -75.59
N ALA A 99 -8.23 22.24 -75.39
CA ALA A 99 -8.04 22.89 -74.09
C ALA A 99 -8.93 22.30 -72.96
N VAL A 100 -10.00 21.59 -73.34
CA VAL A 100 -10.86 20.80 -72.45
C VAL A 100 -10.09 19.63 -71.80
N PHE A 101 -9.18 18.97 -72.52
CA PHE A 101 -8.33 17.89 -71.99
C PHE A 101 -7.15 18.40 -71.17
N THR A 102 -6.63 19.60 -71.44
CA THR A 102 -5.59 20.21 -70.57
C THR A 102 -6.21 20.71 -69.25
N THR A 103 -7.43 21.26 -69.29
CA THR A 103 -8.17 21.66 -68.09
C THR A 103 -8.73 20.48 -67.30
N GLN A 104 -9.25 19.43 -67.96
CA GLN A 104 -9.65 18.18 -67.31
C GLN A 104 -8.44 17.37 -66.81
N GLY A 105 -7.33 17.36 -67.55
CA GLY A 105 -6.08 16.74 -67.10
C GLY A 105 -5.48 17.44 -65.88
N ALA A 106 -5.49 18.78 -65.84
CA ALA A 106 -5.09 19.55 -64.66
C ALA A 106 -6.03 19.31 -63.48
N LYS A 107 -7.35 19.20 -63.71
CA LYS A 107 -8.33 18.86 -62.68
C LYS A 107 -8.12 17.45 -62.14
N ASN A 108 -7.88 16.46 -63.00
CA ASN A 108 -7.59 15.09 -62.62
C ASN A 108 -6.26 14.97 -61.87
N SER A 109 -5.21 15.70 -62.30
CA SER A 109 -3.94 15.76 -61.57
C SER A 109 -4.10 16.40 -60.19
N LYS A 110 -4.94 17.44 -60.08
CA LYS A 110 -5.26 18.06 -58.78
C LYS A 110 -6.05 17.10 -57.88
N LEU A 111 -7.00 16.34 -58.43
CA LEU A 111 -7.74 15.31 -57.70
C LEU A 111 -6.83 14.16 -57.26
N LEU A 112 -5.88 13.74 -58.10
CA LEU A 112 -4.91 12.71 -57.75
C LEU A 112 -4.03 13.15 -56.58
N LYS A 113 -3.50 14.38 -56.64
CA LYS A 113 -2.72 14.97 -55.53
C LYS A 113 -3.54 15.13 -54.24
N GLN A 114 -4.83 15.44 -54.37
CA GLN A 114 -5.74 15.50 -53.22
C GLN A 114 -6.01 14.10 -52.66
N SER A 115 -6.15 13.09 -53.52
CA SER A 115 -6.28 11.69 -53.09
C SER A 115 -5.02 11.22 -52.37
N GLU A 116 -3.84 11.45 -52.94
CA GLU A 116 -2.55 11.12 -52.33
C GLU A 116 -2.36 11.81 -50.96
N GLU A 117 -2.80 13.07 -50.83
CA GLU A 117 -2.77 13.80 -49.55
C GLU A 117 -3.77 13.24 -48.54
N ILE A 118 -4.98 12.87 -48.98
CA ILE A 118 -5.99 12.22 -48.12
C ILE A 118 -5.47 10.86 -47.64
N ASP A 119 -4.89 10.05 -48.52
CA ASP A 119 -4.33 8.74 -48.17
C ASP A 119 -3.16 8.89 -47.18
N ARG A 120 -2.33 9.93 -47.35
CA ARG A 120 -1.28 10.27 -46.38
C ARG A 120 -1.84 10.68 -45.01
N GLN A 121 -2.96 11.42 -44.99
CA GLN A 121 -3.61 11.81 -43.74
C GLN A 121 -4.27 10.60 -43.06
N LEU A 122 -4.95 9.74 -43.82
CA LEU A 122 -5.58 8.51 -43.33
C LEU A 122 -4.54 7.56 -42.72
N THR A 123 -3.45 7.30 -43.44
CA THR A 123 -2.36 6.44 -42.91
C THR A 123 -1.71 7.04 -41.65
N GLY A 124 -1.58 8.36 -41.59
CA GLY A 124 -1.11 9.06 -40.38
C GLY A 124 -2.08 8.96 -39.20
N GLU A 125 -3.39 9.03 -39.44
CA GLU A 125 -4.43 8.86 -38.42
C GLU A 125 -4.55 7.40 -37.96
N GLU A 126 -4.47 6.43 -38.87
CA GLU A 126 -4.44 4.99 -38.54
C GLU A 126 -3.25 4.65 -37.64
N ALA A 127 -2.05 5.16 -37.96
CA ALA A 127 -0.88 4.96 -37.12
C ALA A 127 -1.03 5.58 -35.72
N ARG A 128 -1.67 6.77 -35.62
CA ARG A 128 -1.97 7.42 -34.34
C ARG A 128 -3.01 6.66 -33.53
N MET A 129 -4.10 6.23 -34.15
CA MET A 129 -5.14 5.44 -33.48
C MET A 129 -4.58 4.12 -32.98
N LYS A 130 -3.72 3.45 -33.78
CA LYS A 130 -3.05 2.23 -33.36
C LYS A 130 -2.16 2.45 -32.14
N ALA A 131 -1.35 3.51 -32.14
CA ALA A 131 -0.50 3.85 -30.99
C ALA A 131 -1.33 4.16 -29.73
N GLN A 132 -2.45 4.88 -29.86
CA GLN A 132 -3.35 5.16 -28.74
C GLN A 132 -4.04 3.90 -28.20
N ALA A 133 -4.44 2.98 -29.09
CA ALA A 133 -5.03 1.71 -28.70
C ALA A 133 -4.02 0.82 -27.95
N GLU A 134 -2.76 0.76 -28.42
CA GLU A 134 -1.67 0.05 -27.75
C GLU A 134 -1.36 0.65 -26.37
N GLU A 135 -1.33 1.98 -26.25
CA GLU A 135 -1.14 2.68 -24.97
C GLU A 135 -2.26 2.34 -23.97
N LEU A 136 -3.51 2.38 -24.43
CA LEU A 136 -4.66 2.09 -23.58
C LEU A 136 -4.72 0.61 -23.17
N ALA A 137 -4.37 -0.31 -24.07
CA ALA A 137 -4.24 -1.73 -23.77
C ALA A 137 -3.13 -1.99 -22.73
N SER A 138 -1.98 -1.31 -22.86
CA SER A 138 -0.91 -1.37 -21.88
C SER A 138 -1.37 -0.85 -20.51
N LEU A 139 -2.07 0.28 -20.47
CA LEU A 139 -2.58 0.84 -19.22
C LEU A 139 -3.58 -0.09 -18.51
N ARG A 140 -4.51 -0.71 -19.27
CA ARG A 140 -5.44 -1.70 -18.73
C ARG A 140 -4.71 -2.90 -18.12
N THR A 141 -3.69 -3.39 -18.81
CA THR A 141 -2.87 -4.51 -18.34
C THR A 141 -2.11 -4.14 -17.06
N ASN A 142 -1.48 -2.96 -17.02
CA ASN A 142 -0.75 -2.50 -15.84
C ASN A 142 -1.66 -2.34 -14.61
N ILE A 143 -2.89 -1.84 -14.79
CA ILE A 143 -3.88 -1.74 -13.70
C ILE A 143 -4.31 -3.13 -13.23
N LEU A 144 -4.53 -4.05 -14.16
CA LEU A 144 -4.88 -5.43 -13.84
C LEU A 144 -3.76 -6.13 -13.07
N ASP A 145 -2.52 -5.95 -13.51
CA ASP A 145 -1.33 -6.47 -12.85
C ASP A 145 -1.19 -5.88 -11.45
N GLU A 146 -1.36 -4.56 -11.29
CA GLU A 146 -1.36 -3.89 -9.99
C GLU A 146 -2.44 -4.48 -9.05
N LEU A 147 -3.65 -4.73 -9.57
CA LEU A 147 -4.75 -5.33 -8.81
C LEU A 147 -4.45 -6.76 -8.40
N ASN A 148 -3.94 -7.58 -9.31
CA ASN A 148 -3.53 -8.97 -9.05
C ASN A 148 -2.33 -9.06 -8.11
N ASP A 149 -1.48 -8.03 -8.11
CA ASP A 149 -0.37 -7.89 -7.19
C ASP A 149 -0.81 -7.51 -5.77
N ASN A 150 -2.05 -7.11 -5.52
CA ASN A 150 -2.50 -6.70 -4.18
C ASN A 150 -2.66 -7.86 -3.18
N GLY A 151 -2.17 -9.05 -3.53
CA GLY A 151 -2.20 -10.20 -2.65
C GLY A 151 -3.62 -10.61 -2.32
N THR A 152 -4.43 -10.81 -3.35
CA THR A 152 -5.80 -11.31 -3.23
C THR A 152 -5.86 -12.73 -3.81
N MET A 153 -6.45 -13.68 -3.07
CA MET A 153 -6.82 -15.02 -3.59
C MET A 153 -7.67 -14.94 -4.87
N PHE A 154 -8.35 -13.82 -5.07
CA PHE A 154 -9.07 -13.52 -6.29
C PHE A 154 -8.12 -13.01 -7.38
N ARG A 155 -8.07 -13.72 -8.52
CA ARG A 155 -7.39 -13.23 -9.73
C ARG A 155 -8.38 -12.42 -10.56
N TYR A 156 -8.08 -11.14 -10.70
CA TYR A 156 -8.78 -10.23 -11.59
C TYR A 156 -8.51 -10.60 -13.04
N SER A 157 -9.56 -10.49 -13.85
CA SER A 157 -9.46 -10.62 -15.31
C SER A 157 -10.24 -9.52 -15.99
N LEU A 158 -9.82 -9.11 -17.19
CA LEU A 158 -10.56 -8.12 -17.99
C LEU A 158 -11.99 -8.60 -18.31
N ARG A 159 -12.22 -9.92 -18.33
CA ARG A 159 -13.52 -10.51 -18.62
C ARG A 159 -14.53 -10.31 -17.50
N ASN A 160 -14.12 -10.49 -16.25
CA ASN A 160 -15.01 -10.41 -15.10
C ASN A 160 -15.00 -9.03 -14.43
N ASP A 161 -13.87 -8.33 -14.48
CA ASP A 161 -13.60 -7.11 -13.70
C ASP A 161 -13.32 -5.89 -14.60
N GLY A 162 -13.70 -5.98 -15.88
CA GLY A 162 -13.45 -4.93 -16.88
C GLY A 162 -14.01 -3.55 -16.49
N GLU A 163 -15.17 -3.49 -15.81
CA GLU A 163 -15.75 -2.22 -15.34
C GLU A 163 -14.87 -1.51 -14.29
N LEU A 164 -14.27 -2.29 -13.37
CA LEU A 164 -13.37 -1.75 -12.35
C LEU A 164 -12.10 -1.21 -13.01
N VAL A 165 -11.52 -1.97 -13.95
CA VAL A 165 -10.33 -1.55 -14.68
C VAL A 165 -10.61 -0.28 -15.48
N GLU A 166 -11.73 -0.23 -16.21
CA GLU A 166 -12.10 0.92 -17.04
C GLU A 166 -12.34 2.19 -16.20
N LYS A 167 -12.94 2.05 -15.01
CA LYS A 167 -13.08 3.17 -14.07
C LYS A 167 -11.72 3.75 -13.66
N ASN A 168 -10.75 2.89 -13.35
CA ASN A 168 -9.39 3.34 -13.00
C ASN A 168 -8.68 3.98 -14.20
N VAL A 169 -8.84 3.43 -15.42
CA VAL A 169 -8.31 4.02 -16.67
C VAL A 169 -8.84 5.45 -16.88
N GLN A 170 -10.15 5.64 -16.74
CA GLN A 170 -10.77 6.97 -16.89
C GLN A 170 -10.22 7.98 -15.89
N GLN A 171 -10.00 7.55 -14.64
CA GLN A 171 -9.42 8.40 -13.60
C GLN A 171 -7.95 8.76 -13.90
N VAL A 172 -7.16 7.84 -14.47
CA VAL A 172 -5.78 8.11 -14.89
C VAL A 172 -5.74 9.17 -15.99
N TYR A 173 -6.58 9.02 -17.03
CA TYR A 173 -6.67 10.01 -18.12
C TYR A 173 -7.19 11.37 -17.65
N ALA A 174 -8.07 11.39 -16.64
CA ALA A 174 -8.53 12.63 -16.01
C ALA A 174 -7.46 13.31 -15.14
N LYS A 175 -6.27 12.69 -14.95
CA LYS A 175 -5.24 13.10 -13.99
C LYS A 175 -5.84 13.29 -12.59
N ASP A 176 -6.74 12.39 -12.21
CA ASP A 176 -7.44 12.47 -10.94
C ASP A 176 -6.44 12.23 -9.79
N HIS A 177 -6.19 13.28 -9.01
CA HIS A 177 -5.31 13.24 -7.84
C HIS A 177 -5.78 12.23 -6.77
N LEU A 178 -7.07 11.86 -6.79
CA LEU A 178 -7.63 10.87 -5.88
C LEU A 178 -6.95 9.50 -6.03
N LEU A 179 -6.50 9.14 -7.24
CA LEU A 179 -5.77 7.89 -7.48
C LEU A 179 -4.45 7.85 -6.71
N GLU A 180 -3.71 8.96 -6.66
CA GLU A 180 -2.45 9.03 -5.91
C GLU A 180 -2.72 9.01 -4.40
N THR A 181 -3.80 9.66 -3.94
CA THR A 181 -4.13 9.74 -2.51
C THR A 181 -4.74 8.48 -1.93
N HIS A 182 -5.44 7.66 -2.73
CA HIS A 182 -6.10 6.45 -2.24
C HIS A 182 -5.24 5.19 -2.32
N ARG A 183 -4.07 5.24 -2.97
CA ARG A 183 -3.12 4.13 -2.94
C ARG A 183 -2.50 3.98 -1.56
N HIS A 184 -2.26 2.75 -1.15
CA HIS A 184 -1.64 2.43 0.15
C HIS A 184 -0.46 1.49 -0.02
N PHE A 185 0.39 1.45 0.99
CA PHE A 185 1.55 0.58 1.06
C PHE A 185 1.15 -0.82 1.52
N PHE A 186 1.60 -1.83 0.78
CA PHE A 186 1.41 -3.24 1.10
C PHE A 186 2.78 -3.89 1.16
N TYR A 187 3.13 -4.40 2.34
CA TYR A 187 4.40 -5.06 2.58
C TYR A 187 4.31 -6.57 2.34
N PHE A 188 3.18 -7.17 2.68
CA PHE A 188 2.95 -8.60 2.51
C PHE A 188 1.98 -8.89 1.36
N ASP A 189 2.35 -9.88 0.55
CA ASP A 189 1.47 -10.56 -0.38
C ASP A 189 0.61 -11.60 0.33
N ASP A 190 -0.38 -12.14 -0.39
CA ASP A 190 -1.12 -13.30 0.09
C ASP A 190 -0.17 -14.48 0.32
N ILE A 191 -0.38 -15.17 1.44
CA ILE A 191 0.43 -16.32 1.85
C ILE A 191 0.25 -17.42 0.80
N LEU A 192 1.15 -17.49 -0.18
CA LEU A 192 1.36 -18.70 -0.95
C LEU A 192 1.87 -19.72 0.05
N GLN A 193 1.04 -20.71 0.41
CA GLN A 193 1.55 -21.92 1.03
C GLN A 193 2.68 -22.41 0.11
N SER A 194 3.91 -22.37 0.61
CA SER A 194 5.03 -22.96 -0.11
C SER A 194 4.80 -24.46 -0.09
N ASP A 195 4.13 -24.98 -1.12
CA ASP A 195 3.89 -26.41 -1.30
C ASP A 195 5.21 -27.21 -1.43
N ASN A 196 6.33 -26.51 -1.60
CA ASN A 196 7.63 -27.09 -1.89
C ASN A 196 8.51 -27.39 -0.65
N VAL A 197 8.08 -27.06 0.57
CA VAL A 197 8.87 -27.41 1.78
C VAL A 197 8.33 -28.69 2.40
N VAL A 198 9.11 -29.76 2.21
CA VAL A 198 8.88 -31.06 2.83
C VAL A 198 9.49 -31.05 4.23
N PHE A 199 8.64 -31.06 5.25
CA PHE A 199 9.07 -31.26 6.63
C PHE A 199 9.08 -32.75 6.97
N ASN A 200 10.00 -33.15 7.85
CA ASN A 200 10.02 -34.50 8.39
C ASN A 200 8.72 -34.74 9.20
N GLU A 201 8.07 -35.88 9.02
CA GLU A 201 6.87 -36.30 9.78
C GLU A 201 7.08 -36.24 11.31
N SER A 202 8.33 -36.39 11.76
CA SER A 202 8.71 -36.25 13.17
C SER A 202 8.49 -34.84 13.71
N VAL A 203 8.66 -33.80 12.87
CA VAL A 203 8.42 -32.39 13.25
C VAL A 203 6.93 -32.14 13.42
N ASP A 204 6.09 -32.65 12.53
CA ASP A 204 4.62 -32.53 12.63
C ASP A 204 4.08 -33.24 13.89
N LEU A 205 4.55 -34.46 14.16
CA LEU A 205 4.17 -35.20 15.37
C LEU A 205 4.60 -34.46 16.64
N LEU A 206 5.83 -33.96 16.67
CA LEU A 206 6.36 -33.23 17.83
C LEU A 206 5.67 -31.88 18.02
N PHE A 207 5.26 -31.22 16.94
CA PHE A 207 4.46 -30.00 17.00
C PHE A 207 3.04 -30.26 17.55
N LYS A 208 2.39 -31.36 17.16
CA LYS A 208 1.12 -31.83 17.77
C LYS A 208 1.29 -32.21 19.23
N LEU A 209 2.47 -32.62 19.65
CA LEU A 209 2.79 -32.88 21.06
C LEU A 209 3.09 -31.59 21.84
N MET A 210 3.69 -30.56 21.22
CA MET A 210 3.89 -29.24 21.84
C MET A 210 2.57 -28.65 22.32
N THR A 211 1.56 -28.68 21.46
CA THR A 211 0.20 -28.19 21.77
C THR A 211 -0.40 -28.91 22.97
N LEU A 212 -0.24 -30.25 23.05
CA LEU A 212 -0.71 -31.04 24.19
C LEU A 212 0.09 -30.80 25.48
N GLN A 213 1.42 -30.71 25.40
CA GLN A 213 2.30 -30.56 26.58
C GLN A 213 2.27 -29.15 27.16
N TRP A 214 2.02 -28.13 26.34
CA TRP A 214 1.88 -26.75 26.81
C TRP A 214 0.72 -26.62 27.82
N HIS A 215 -0.40 -27.30 27.57
CA HIS A 215 -1.55 -27.32 28.49
C HIS A 215 -1.25 -28.02 29.83
N ILE A 216 -0.14 -28.77 29.91
CA ILE A 216 0.29 -29.51 31.11
C ILE A 216 1.40 -28.73 31.87
N ASN A 217 1.75 -27.52 31.45
CA ASN A 217 2.80 -26.66 32.03
C ASN A 217 4.19 -27.33 32.12
N ASN A 218 4.50 -28.24 31.20
CA ASN A 218 5.76 -29.00 31.22
C ASN A 218 6.75 -28.55 30.14
N HIS A 219 7.05 -27.24 30.14
CA HIS A 219 7.84 -26.59 29.07
C HIS A 219 9.29 -27.09 29.00
N ALA A 220 9.91 -27.41 30.15
CA ALA A 220 11.28 -27.93 30.19
C ALA A 220 11.41 -29.30 29.49
N ASN A 221 10.45 -30.21 29.73
CA ASN A 221 10.47 -31.52 29.07
C ASN A 221 10.26 -31.42 27.56
N LEU A 222 9.50 -30.43 27.09
CA LEU A 222 9.28 -30.21 25.67
C LEU A 222 10.57 -29.79 24.96
N VAL A 223 11.35 -28.90 25.59
CA VAL A 223 12.67 -28.51 25.09
C VAL A 223 13.62 -29.71 25.04
N GLU A 224 13.64 -30.52 26.10
CA GLU A 224 14.46 -31.74 26.14
C GLU A 224 14.04 -32.76 25.08
N LEU A 225 12.74 -32.89 24.82
CA LEU A 225 12.18 -33.75 23.78
C LEU A 225 12.63 -33.31 22.39
N LEU A 226 12.55 -32.01 22.08
CA LEU A 226 13.04 -31.46 20.81
C LEU A 226 14.55 -31.71 20.65
N ARG A 227 15.31 -31.51 21.74
CA ARG A 227 16.76 -31.81 21.78
C ARG A 227 17.08 -33.27 21.52
N HIS A 228 16.38 -34.20 22.16
CA HIS A 228 16.59 -35.63 21.97
C HIS A 228 16.28 -36.09 20.53
N ASN A 229 15.35 -35.42 19.86
CA ASN A 229 14.99 -35.70 18.47
C ASN A 229 15.82 -34.90 17.44
N GLY A 230 16.78 -34.08 17.90
CA GLY A 230 17.63 -33.27 17.02
C GLY A 230 16.86 -32.20 16.25
N ILE A 231 15.72 -31.73 16.77
CA ILE A 231 14.95 -30.65 16.16
C ILE A 231 15.41 -29.31 16.73
N SER A 232 15.78 -28.42 15.82
CA SER A 232 16.19 -27.06 16.13
C SER A 232 15.00 -26.10 16.30
N MET A 233 15.18 -25.02 17.05
CA MET A 233 14.18 -23.93 17.12
C MET A 233 13.92 -23.29 15.75
N GLU A 234 14.93 -23.28 14.87
CA GLU A 234 14.81 -22.86 13.48
C GLU A 234 13.77 -23.68 12.71
N GLU A 235 13.80 -25.01 12.86
CA GLU A 235 12.84 -25.91 12.22
C GLU A 235 11.43 -25.72 12.78
N VAL A 236 11.29 -25.53 14.10
CA VAL A 236 9.99 -25.26 14.73
C VAL A 236 9.37 -23.95 14.20
N VAL A 237 10.15 -22.87 14.15
CA VAL A 237 9.71 -21.57 13.62
C VAL A 237 9.34 -21.69 12.14
N SER A 238 10.16 -22.38 11.36
CA SER A 238 9.91 -22.58 9.91
C SER A 238 8.64 -23.40 9.67
N TYR A 239 8.43 -24.46 10.47
CA TYR A 239 7.21 -25.28 10.43
C TYR A 239 5.96 -24.46 10.74
N ALA A 240 5.98 -23.70 11.84
CA ALA A 240 4.87 -22.85 12.25
C ALA A 240 4.51 -21.81 11.18
N CYS A 241 5.53 -21.16 10.59
CA CYS A 241 5.31 -20.15 9.56
C CYS A 241 4.70 -20.72 8.27
N GLN A 242 5.05 -21.95 7.89
CA GLN A 242 4.68 -22.50 6.58
C GLN A 242 3.48 -23.44 6.60
N LYS A 243 3.28 -24.22 7.68
CA LYS A 243 2.25 -25.27 7.72
C LYS A 243 1.09 -24.99 8.67
N VAL A 244 1.27 -24.09 9.64
CA VAL A 244 0.24 -23.84 10.65
C VAL A 244 -0.64 -22.67 10.22
N CYS A 245 -1.94 -22.91 10.23
CA CYS A 245 -2.99 -21.93 9.94
C CYS A 245 -3.94 -21.72 11.12
N ASP A 246 -3.80 -22.49 12.19
CA ASP A 246 -4.62 -22.36 13.40
C ASP A 246 -4.04 -21.27 14.33
N GLU A 247 -4.87 -20.29 14.68
CA GLU A 247 -4.46 -19.15 15.52
C GLU A 247 -4.03 -19.57 16.92
N THR A 248 -4.70 -20.56 17.51
CA THR A 248 -4.40 -21.03 18.88
C THR A 248 -3.06 -21.76 18.91
N GLN A 249 -2.78 -22.58 17.90
CA GLN A 249 -1.49 -23.24 17.77
C GLN A 249 -0.35 -22.23 17.58
N LEU A 250 -0.55 -21.19 16.77
CA LEU A 250 0.45 -20.14 16.56
C LEU A 250 0.72 -19.34 17.85
N ASP A 251 -0.31 -19.00 18.62
CA ASP A 251 -0.14 -18.32 19.92
C ASP A 251 0.66 -19.19 20.92
N LEU A 252 0.44 -20.51 20.92
CA LEU A 252 1.22 -21.44 21.77
C LEU A 252 2.69 -21.51 21.35
N VAL A 253 2.97 -21.52 20.04
CA VAL A 253 4.35 -21.50 19.52
C VAL A 253 5.04 -20.20 19.86
N GLU A 254 4.36 -19.07 19.72
CA GLU A 254 4.90 -17.75 20.06
C GLU A 254 5.36 -17.70 21.51
N ARG A 255 4.51 -18.09 22.46
CA ARG A 255 4.89 -18.19 23.88
C ARG A 255 6.03 -19.17 24.12
N PHE A 256 6.06 -20.29 23.39
CA PHE A 256 7.14 -21.26 23.49
C PHE A 256 8.48 -20.69 23.01
N VAL A 257 8.50 -19.93 21.92
CA VAL A 257 9.71 -19.26 21.40
C VAL A 257 10.24 -18.25 22.41
N VAL A 258 9.36 -17.42 22.99
CA VAL A 258 9.74 -16.46 24.05
C VAL A 258 10.31 -17.19 25.26
N TYR A 259 9.63 -18.25 25.73
CA TYR A 259 10.13 -19.08 26.82
C TYR A 259 11.49 -19.73 26.51
N ALA A 260 11.68 -20.31 25.33
CA ALA A 260 12.94 -20.96 24.97
C ALA A 260 14.12 -19.98 24.99
N SER A 261 13.87 -18.75 24.54
CA SER A 261 14.83 -17.65 24.56
C SER A 261 15.25 -17.24 25.98
N ASP A 262 14.29 -16.96 26.85
CA ASP A 262 14.56 -16.41 28.19
C ASP A 262 15.39 -17.36 29.06
N TYR A 263 15.34 -18.66 28.77
CA TYR A 263 16.08 -19.70 29.47
C TYR A 263 17.39 -20.09 28.77
N GLY A 264 17.86 -19.30 27.78
CA GLY A 264 19.18 -19.42 27.17
C GLY A 264 19.37 -20.70 26.34
N LEU A 265 18.28 -21.27 25.83
CA LEU A 265 18.31 -22.55 25.11
C LEU A 265 18.77 -22.41 23.66
N ASP A 266 18.94 -21.18 23.17
CA ASP A 266 19.43 -20.86 21.83
C ASP A 266 20.94 -21.14 21.63
N HIS A 267 21.71 -21.34 22.72
CA HIS A 267 23.18 -21.51 22.67
C HIS A 267 23.67 -22.95 22.74
N VAL A 268 22.79 -23.95 22.84
CA VAL A 268 23.21 -25.35 22.76
C VAL A 268 23.01 -25.82 21.32
N PRO A 269 24.07 -26.18 20.57
CA PRO A 269 23.91 -26.71 19.22
C PRO A 269 23.10 -28.00 19.33
N LEU A 270 21.83 -27.90 18.97
CA LEU A 270 20.87 -28.99 18.89
C LEU A 270 21.22 -29.84 17.66
N GLY A 271 22.33 -30.58 17.73
CA GLY A 271 22.69 -31.63 16.79
C GLY A 271 23.19 -31.17 15.40
N ARG A 272 24.37 -31.68 15.03
CA ARG A 272 25.09 -31.52 13.74
C ARG A 272 25.48 -30.09 13.35
N THR A 273 26.67 -29.73 13.83
CA THR A 273 27.58 -28.79 13.16
C THR A 273 27.97 -29.32 11.77
N ASP A 274 27.08 -29.25 10.80
CA ASP A 274 27.53 -29.08 9.42
C ASP A 274 27.77 -27.57 9.24
N THR A 275 29.05 -27.22 9.25
CA THR A 275 29.64 -25.88 9.26
C THR A 275 29.32 -24.98 8.05
N ASN A 276 28.17 -25.16 7.39
CA ASN A 276 27.75 -24.37 6.22
C ASN A 276 26.30 -23.88 6.28
N SER A 277 25.49 -24.18 7.31
CA SER A 277 24.15 -23.61 7.44
C SER A 277 24.19 -22.30 8.24
N SER A 278 24.59 -21.20 7.60
CA SER A 278 24.17 -19.87 8.05
C SER A 278 22.64 -19.91 8.15
N GLY A 279 22.09 -19.84 9.37
CA GLY A 279 20.64 -19.89 9.59
C GLY A 279 19.93 -18.87 8.69
N SER A 280 18.72 -19.19 8.23
CA SER A 280 18.04 -18.33 7.25
C SER A 280 17.84 -16.93 7.85
N SER A 281 18.31 -15.87 7.17
CA SER A 281 18.18 -14.50 7.66
C SER A 281 16.71 -14.10 7.87
N ILE A 282 16.46 -13.09 8.71
CA ILE A 282 15.10 -12.58 8.94
C ILE A 282 14.41 -12.22 7.62
N THR A 283 15.16 -11.65 6.68
CA THR A 283 14.70 -11.33 5.32
C THR A 283 14.19 -12.57 4.59
N GLN A 284 14.89 -13.71 4.65
CA GLN A 284 14.43 -14.95 4.01
C GLN A 284 13.16 -15.48 4.65
N ARG A 285 13.03 -15.41 5.98
CA ARG A 285 11.82 -15.85 6.70
C ARG A 285 10.61 -15.00 6.35
N LEU A 286 10.78 -13.68 6.34
CA LEU A 286 9.72 -12.74 5.97
C LEU A 286 9.32 -12.91 4.50
N LYS A 287 10.28 -13.17 3.59
CA LYS A 287 9.97 -13.54 2.20
C LYS A 287 9.09 -14.80 2.13
N GLY A 288 9.36 -15.78 2.99
CA GLY A 288 8.52 -16.98 3.14
C GLY A 288 7.11 -16.71 3.68
N LEU A 289 6.89 -15.58 4.35
CA LEU A 289 5.58 -15.09 4.77
C LEU A 289 4.91 -14.18 3.72
N GLY A 290 5.52 -14.00 2.55
CA GLY A 290 5.02 -13.13 1.49
C GLY A 290 5.56 -11.70 1.52
N ALA A 291 6.60 -11.39 2.30
CA ALA A 291 7.14 -10.03 2.33
C ALA A 291 7.79 -9.62 1.00
N ARG A 292 7.37 -8.46 0.47
CA ARG A 292 7.97 -7.81 -0.69
C ARG A 292 9.24 -7.08 -0.30
N ILE A 293 10.38 -7.74 -0.48
CA ILE A 293 11.70 -7.13 -0.24
C ILE A 293 12.14 -6.44 -1.53
N GLN A 294 11.59 -5.25 -1.76
CA GLN A 294 12.03 -4.35 -2.82
C GLN A 294 12.84 -3.20 -2.23
N PRO A 295 13.81 -2.64 -2.98
CA PRO A 295 14.58 -1.48 -2.52
C PRO A 295 13.70 -0.25 -2.29
N THR A 296 12.59 -0.14 -3.03
CA THR A 296 11.60 0.93 -2.93
C THR A 296 10.23 0.37 -2.58
N GLN A 297 9.44 1.12 -1.82
CA GLN A 297 8.15 0.68 -1.30
C GLN A 297 7.03 1.01 -2.29
N LEU A 298 6.36 0.00 -2.84
CA LEU A 298 5.29 0.18 -3.83
C LEU A 298 3.95 0.57 -3.16
N LEU A 299 3.33 1.63 -3.67
CA LEU A 299 1.97 2.03 -3.35
C LEU A 299 1.00 1.48 -4.39
N LYS A 300 -0.06 0.85 -3.90
CA LYS A 300 -0.99 0.10 -4.74
C LYS A 300 -2.45 0.40 -4.44
N LEU A 301 -3.31 0.04 -5.38
CA LEU A 301 -4.76 0.09 -5.22
C LEU A 301 -5.24 -0.78 -4.04
N VAL A 302 -6.34 -0.37 -3.40
CA VAL A 302 -6.83 -1.02 -2.19
C VAL A 302 -7.61 -2.30 -2.51
N HIS A 303 -7.23 -3.44 -1.91
CA HIS A 303 -8.13 -4.60 -1.85
C HIS A 303 -8.03 -5.45 -0.57
N TYR A 304 -8.98 -6.39 -0.45
CA TYR A 304 -9.23 -7.24 0.70
C TYR A 304 -8.27 -8.42 0.78
N ASN A 305 -7.44 -8.48 1.83
CA ASN A 305 -6.72 -9.69 2.26
C ASN A 305 -7.36 -10.25 3.54
N ASN A 306 -7.69 -11.54 3.55
CA ASN A 306 -8.50 -12.17 4.59
C ASN A 306 -7.71 -12.85 5.74
N ASN A 307 -6.37 -12.85 5.74
CA ASN A 307 -5.57 -13.62 6.72
C ASN A 307 -4.67 -12.79 7.65
N ALA A 308 -5.05 -11.54 7.95
CA ALA A 308 -4.25 -10.60 8.74
C ALA A 308 -3.84 -11.13 10.13
N ARG A 309 -4.75 -11.80 10.86
CA ARG A 309 -4.49 -12.33 12.21
C ARG A 309 -3.39 -13.40 12.26
N ILE A 310 -3.51 -14.39 11.39
CA ILE A 310 -2.52 -15.47 11.25
C ILE A 310 -1.15 -14.89 10.91
N LEU A 311 -1.10 -13.90 10.01
CA LEU A 311 0.14 -13.22 9.64
C LEU A 311 0.75 -12.50 10.83
N ILE A 312 -0.03 -11.75 11.62
CA ILE A 312 0.47 -11.07 12.84
C ILE A 312 1.13 -12.07 13.80
N LEU A 313 0.50 -13.21 14.07
CA LEU A 313 1.07 -14.23 14.96
C LEU A 313 2.37 -14.82 14.41
N LYS A 314 2.42 -15.09 13.10
CA LYS A 314 3.65 -15.56 12.43
C LYS A 314 4.77 -14.51 12.50
N LEU A 315 4.44 -13.23 12.39
CA LEU A 315 5.40 -12.15 12.59
C LEU A 315 5.93 -12.12 14.02
N CYS A 316 5.08 -12.23 15.04
CA CYS A 316 5.54 -12.33 16.44
C CYS A 316 6.56 -13.46 16.62
N ILE A 317 6.26 -14.66 16.10
CA ILE A 317 7.18 -15.82 16.16
C ILE A 317 8.52 -15.50 15.49
N VAL A 318 8.50 -14.96 14.27
CA VAL A 318 9.72 -14.64 13.51
C VAL A 318 10.56 -13.58 14.23
N PHE A 319 9.94 -12.49 14.69
CA PHE A 319 10.67 -11.40 15.33
C PHE A 319 11.22 -11.80 16.69
N HIS A 320 10.43 -12.46 17.55
CA HIS A 320 10.93 -12.96 18.82
C HIS A 320 12.08 -13.95 18.63
N TYR A 321 12.01 -14.85 17.65
CA TYR A 321 13.12 -15.77 17.37
C TYR A 321 14.41 -15.07 16.88
N ASN A 322 14.30 -13.99 16.10
CA ASN A 322 15.49 -13.32 15.56
C ASN A 322 16.12 -12.34 16.57
N LEU A 323 15.32 -11.76 17.47
CA LEU A 323 15.82 -10.83 18.49
C LEU A 323 16.65 -11.51 19.58
N THR A 324 16.57 -12.84 19.70
CA THR A 324 17.22 -13.62 20.76
C THR A 324 18.60 -14.11 20.36
N LYS A 325 18.90 -14.08 19.05
CA LYS A 325 20.23 -14.27 18.50
C LYS A 325 21.03 -12.97 18.64
N GLN A 326 22.34 -13.04 18.90
CA GLN A 326 23.21 -11.84 18.88
C GLN A 326 23.06 -11.14 17.52
N ILE A 327 22.58 -9.89 17.52
CA ILE A 327 22.06 -9.24 16.33
C ILE A 327 23.13 -8.37 15.66
N ASP A 328 23.94 -8.97 14.80
CA ASP A 328 24.81 -8.21 13.88
C ASP A 328 23.99 -7.40 12.85
N GLU A 329 22.69 -7.69 12.70
CA GLU A 329 21.77 -7.10 11.70
C GLU A 329 20.59 -6.29 12.32
N LEU A 330 20.80 -5.58 13.44
CA LEU A 330 19.70 -4.91 14.17
C LEU A 330 18.94 -3.89 13.31
N GLU A 331 19.65 -3.16 12.45
CA GLU A 331 19.04 -2.22 11.50
C GLU A 331 18.07 -2.90 10.53
N VAL A 332 18.42 -4.09 10.03
CA VAL A 332 17.57 -4.87 9.12
C VAL A 332 16.32 -5.36 9.84
N VAL A 333 16.47 -5.82 11.09
CA VAL A 333 15.33 -6.21 11.94
C VAL A 333 14.41 -5.02 12.18
N VAL A 334 14.94 -3.86 12.58
CA VAL A 334 14.16 -2.64 12.79
C VAL A 334 13.44 -2.23 11.50
N LYS A 335 14.14 -2.22 10.35
CA LYS A 335 13.52 -1.92 9.05
C LYS A 335 12.33 -2.83 8.75
N HIS A 336 12.51 -4.14 8.90
CA HIS A 336 11.42 -5.08 8.67
C HIS A 336 10.28 -4.94 9.67
N PHE A 337 10.57 -4.64 10.93
CA PHE A 337 9.57 -4.38 11.96
C PHE A 337 8.70 -3.18 11.58
N LEU A 338 9.33 -2.05 11.24
CA LEU A 338 8.64 -0.82 10.87
C LEU A 338 7.81 -0.97 9.59
N LEU A 339 8.31 -1.71 8.59
CA LEU A 339 7.54 -2.01 7.38
C LEU A 339 6.35 -2.94 7.67
N SER A 340 6.54 -3.94 8.54
CA SER A 340 5.47 -4.89 8.87
C SER A 340 4.32 -4.22 9.65
N MET A 341 4.64 -3.36 10.62
CA MET A 341 3.60 -2.64 11.38
C MET A 341 2.86 -1.58 10.56
N SER A 342 3.46 -1.15 9.45
CA SER A 342 2.89 -0.13 8.56
C SER A 342 2.13 -0.71 7.38
N ASP A 343 2.09 -2.04 7.28
CA ASP A 343 1.29 -2.71 6.26
C ASP A 343 -0.18 -2.30 6.41
N PHE A 344 -0.76 -1.81 5.32
CA PHE A 344 -2.11 -1.26 5.34
C PHE A 344 -3.17 -2.27 5.76
N ILE A 345 -3.05 -3.54 5.38
CA ILE A 345 -4.02 -4.58 5.72
C ILE A 345 -4.01 -4.80 7.23
N LEU A 346 -2.81 -4.96 7.79
CA LEU A 346 -2.64 -5.22 9.22
C LEU A 346 -3.14 -4.04 10.05
N ASN A 347 -2.75 -2.82 9.67
CA ASN A 347 -3.14 -1.60 10.37
C ASN A 347 -4.64 -1.31 10.29
N LYS A 348 -5.28 -1.56 9.13
CA LYS A 348 -6.70 -1.25 8.94
C LYS A 348 -7.65 -2.29 9.54
N ARG A 349 -7.30 -3.58 9.50
CA ARG A 349 -8.22 -4.66 9.89
C ARG A 349 -8.05 -5.13 11.32
N GLU A 350 -6.81 -5.30 11.75
CA GLU A 350 -6.46 -5.98 13.01
C GLU A 350 -5.58 -5.09 13.87
N ASN A 351 -5.83 -3.78 13.86
CA ASN A 351 -4.99 -2.78 14.53
C ASN A 351 -4.76 -3.10 16.02
N GLU A 352 -5.82 -3.46 16.74
CA GLU A 352 -5.71 -3.76 18.17
C GLU A 352 -4.81 -4.99 18.42
N LEU A 353 -4.99 -6.06 17.64
CA LEU A 353 -4.15 -7.25 17.72
C LEU A 353 -2.71 -6.94 17.33
N LEU A 354 -2.51 -6.20 16.24
CA LEU A 354 -1.21 -5.75 15.77
C LEU A 354 -0.47 -4.97 16.86
N LEU A 355 -1.15 -4.03 17.52
CA LEU A 355 -0.55 -3.19 18.57
C LEU A 355 -0.21 -4.00 19.82
N THR A 356 -1.14 -4.83 20.29
CA THR A 356 -1.03 -5.54 21.57
C THR A 356 -0.15 -6.78 21.50
N LYS A 357 -0.14 -7.51 20.39
CA LYS A 357 0.63 -8.76 20.22
C LYS A 357 1.96 -8.55 19.50
N PHE A 358 2.04 -7.62 18.56
CA PHE A 358 3.24 -7.44 17.75
C PHE A 358 4.00 -6.17 18.11
N VAL A 359 3.42 -4.98 17.89
CA VAL A 359 4.14 -3.70 18.02
C VAL A 359 4.69 -3.50 19.42
N GLY A 360 3.87 -3.60 20.47
CA GLY A 360 4.31 -3.40 21.84
C GLY A 360 5.40 -4.41 22.27
N PRO A 361 5.10 -5.72 22.30
CA PRO A 361 6.06 -6.73 22.76
C PRO A 361 7.37 -6.78 21.96
N VAL A 362 7.30 -6.70 20.63
CA VAL A 362 8.50 -6.76 19.78
C VAL A 362 9.32 -5.49 19.91
N PHE A 363 8.70 -4.30 19.95
CA PHE A 363 9.45 -3.06 20.14
C PHE A 363 10.11 -2.98 21.51
N HIS A 364 9.44 -3.47 22.56
CA HIS A 364 10.03 -3.57 23.90
C HIS A 364 11.29 -4.45 23.90
N HIS A 365 11.23 -5.60 23.21
CA HIS A 365 12.38 -6.49 23.05
C HIS A 365 13.51 -5.81 22.24
N ILE A 366 13.20 -5.08 21.16
CA ILE A 366 14.20 -4.32 20.40
C ILE A 366 14.92 -3.30 21.30
N ILE A 367 14.19 -2.54 22.11
CA ILE A 367 14.77 -1.57 23.06
C ILE A 367 15.69 -2.28 24.04
N SER A 368 15.24 -3.41 24.60
CA SER A 368 16.03 -4.23 25.52
C SER A 368 17.34 -4.73 24.90
N VAL A 369 17.36 -5.06 23.60
CA VAL A 369 18.58 -5.52 22.94
C VAL A 369 19.53 -4.36 22.64
N CYS A 370 18.99 -3.20 22.22
CA CYS A 370 19.79 -2.02 21.92
C CYS A 370 20.51 -1.47 23.15
N ASN A 371 19.92 -1.62 24.36
CA ASN A 371 20.49 -1.19 25.65
C ASN A 371 20.85 0.31 25.76
N ASP A 372 20.47 1.13 24.78
CA ASP A 372 20.82 2.54 24.65
C ASP A 372 19.69 3.27 23.91
N ASN A 373 18.91 4.08 24.64
CA ASN A 373 17.74 4.76 24.13
C ASN A 373 18.09 5.78 23.02
N ASP A 374 19.21 6.49 23.14
CA ASP A 374 19.61 7.50 22.15
C ASP A 374 20.02 6.83 20.84
N LYS A 375 20.78 5.73 20.91
CA LYS A 375 21.10 4.93 19.72
C LYS A 375 19.85 4.35 19.07
N MET A 376 18.89 3.88 19.87
CA MET A 376 17.63 3.35 19.36
C MET A 376 16.83 4.41 18.61
N ILE A 377 16.75 5.63 19.16
CA ILE A 377 16.07 6.77 18.52
C ILE A 377 16.73 7.08 17.17
N ILE A 378 18.05 7.24 17.15
CA ILE A 378 18.81 7.54 15.92
C ILE A 378 18.64 6.42 14.88
N LEU A 379 18.67 5.15 15.32
CA LEU A 379 18.48 4.01 14.44
C LEU A 379 17.10 4.03 13.79
N VAL A 380 16.04 4.19 14.58
CA VAL A 380 14.66 4.24 14.07
C VAL A 380 14.48 5.45 13.16
N GLU A 381 15.00 6.63 13.51
CA GLU A 381 14.92 7.83 12.67
C GLU A 381 15.62 7.64 11.32
N ASN A 382 16.82 7.07 11.32
CA ASN A 382 17.56 6.80 10.09
C ASN A 382 16.79 5.83 9.19
N VAL A 383 16.22 4.77 9.78
CA VAL A 383 15.41 3.81 9.03
C VAL A 383 14.16 4.48 8.46
N ILE A 384 13.39 5.21 9.28
CA ILE A 384 12.16 5.92 8.85
C ILE A 384 12.50 6.89 7.71
N ASN A 385 13.49 7.76 7.90
CA ASN A 385 13.87 8.76 6.89
C ASN A 385 14.39 8.15 5.58
N GLY A 386 14.83 6.89 5.60
CA GLY A 386 15.25 6.13 4.42
C GLY A 386 14.12 5.37 3.72
N LEU A 387 12.88 5.39 4.23
CA LEU A 387 11.73 4.76 3.57
C LEU A 387 11.14 5.71 2.54
N HIS A 388 11.02 5.24 1.29
CA HIS A 388 10.45 6.03 0.20
C HIS A 388 9.45 5.23 -0.60
N THR A 389 8.26 5.80 -0.73
CA THR A 389 7.13 5.21 -1.41
C THR A 389 7.03 5.71 -2.84
N HIS A 390 6.68 4.83 -3.76
CA HIS A 390 6.48 5.15 -5.17
C HIS A 390 5.21 4.52 -5.69
N ILE A 391 4.61 5.17 -6.68
CA ILE A 391 3.39 4.69 -7.32
C ILE A 391 3.75 3.50 -8.20
N TYR A 392 2.98 2.40 -8.08
CA TYR A 392 3.18 1.19 -8.89
C TYR A 392 3.32 1.47 -10.38
N GLY A 393 4.30 0.84 -11.03
CA GLY A 393 4.58 1.01 -12.46
C GLY A 393 5.22 2.37 -12.82
N THR A 394 5.57 3.19 -11.84
CA THR A 394 6.20 4.50 -12.08
C THR A 394 7.42 4.70 -11.18
N GLU A 395 8.40 5.47 -11.66
CA GLU A 395 9.53 5.91 -10.83
C GLU A 395 9.18 7.12 -9.94
N LYS A 396 7.93 7.59 -9.97
CA LYS A 396 7.50 8.79 -9.25
C LYS A 396 7.27 8.46 -7.77
N GLY A 397 8.09 9.04 -6.91
CA GLY A 397 7.91 9.01 -5.46
C GLY A 397 6.73 9.87 -4.99
N SER A 398 6.18 9.56 -3.82
CA SER A 398 5.08 10.31 -3.20
C SER A 398 5.45 10.80 -1.79
N GLU A 399 5.91 12.05 -1.69
CA GLU A 399 6.26 12.68 -0.40
C GLU A 399 5.10 12.65 0.60
N LEU A 400 3.86 12.81 0.12
CA LEU A 400 2.66 12.75 0.98
C LEU A 400 2.55 11.38 1.64
N LYS A 401 2.77 10.31 0.87
CA LYS A 401 2.67 8.92 1.34
C LYS A 401 3.86 8.49 2.18
N ASP A 402 5.04 9.08 1.94
CA ASP A 402 6.19 8.93 2.84
C ASP A 402 5.85 9.48 4.24
N HIS A 403 5.27 10.69 4.31
CA HIS A 403 4.86 11.25 5.61
C HIS A 403 3.68 10.49 6.24
N GLU A 404 2.77 9.92 5.44
CA GLU A 404 1.71 9.02 5.93
C GLU A 404 2.31 7.77 6.57
N LEU A 405 3.31 7.17 5.92
CA LEU A 405 4.02 6.00 6.42
C LEU A 405 4.73 6.32 7.74
N HIS A 406 5.46 7.44 7.80
CA HIS A 406 6.13 7.91 9.01
C HIS A 406 5.13 8.13 10.15
N TYR A 407 3.99 8.76 9.85
CA TYR A 407 2.91 8.96 10.80
C TYR A 407 2.38 7.64 11.36
N ASN A 408 2.03 6.69 10.49
CA ASN A 408 1.48 5.41 10.90
C ASN A 408 2.45 4.66 11.82
N ILE A 409 3.75 4.66 11.49
CA ILE A 409 4.81 4.10 12.34
C ILE A 409 4.78 4.74 13.73
N LEU A 410 4.94 6.06 13.78
CA LEU A 410 5.10 6.79 15.04
C LEU A 410 3.82 6.72 15.89
N HIS A 411 2.66 6.79 15.26
CA HIS A 411 1.37 6.72 15.92
C HIS A 411 1.10 5.32 16.49
N SER A 412 1.42 4.25 15.76
CA SER A 412 1.27 2.89 16.27
C SER A 412 2.24 2.60 17.42
N VAL A 413 3.50 3.06 17.34
CA VAL A 413 4.43 2.98 18.48
C VAL A 413 3.89 3.78 19.67
N TRP A 414 3.39 5.01 19.45
CA TRP A 414 2.81 5.80 20.53
C TRP A 414 1.66 5.08 21.23
N ILE A 415 0.68 4.58 20.48
CA ILE A 415 -0.50 3.94 21.07
C ILE A 415 -0.08 2.73 21.91
N ALA A 416 0.86 1.92 21.42
CA ALA A 416 1.35 0.76 22.14
C ALA A 416 1.96 1.10 23.51
N PHE A 417 2.61 2.26 23.65
CA PHE A 417 3.34 2.64 24.87
C PHE A 417 2.75 3.81 25.67
N CYS A 418 1.70 4.48 25.18
CA CYS A 418 1.19 5.72 25.79
C CYS A 418 0.65 5.55 27.22
N GLN A 419 0.22 4.33 27.57
CA GLN A 419 -0.28 3.98 28.90
C GLN A 419 0.79 3.35 29.81
N GLU A 420 1.94 2.97 29.25
CA GLU A 420 3.00 2.32 29.99
C GLU A 420 3.90 3.34 30.71
N SER A 421 4.78 2.82 31.58
CA SER A 421 5.87 3.57 32.19
C SER A 421 7.19 2.86 31.91
N GLY A 422 8.27 3.62 31.77
CA GLY A 422 9.62 3.09 31.52
C GLY A 422 10.20 3.49 30.17
N ASP A 423 11.25 2.80 29.75
CA ASP A 423 12.06 3.15 28.58
C ASP A 423 11.28 3.11 27.27
N GLY A 424 10.36 2.16 27.11
CA GLY A 424 9.48 2.04 25.94
C GLY A 424 8.71 3.33 25.65
N ARG A 425 8.08 3.89 26.69
CA ARG A 425 7.37 5.16 26.58
C ARG A 425 8.31 6.33 26.30
N ASN A 426 9.47 6.39 26.96
CA ASN A 426 10.44 7.47 26.75
C ASN A 426 10.94 7.51 25.29
N VAL A 427 11.29 6.34 24.73
CA VAL A 427 11.72 6.21 23.34
C VAL A 427 10.59 6.60 22.38
N ALA A 428 9.37 6.08 22.60
CA ALA A 428 8.20 6.42 21.80
C ALA A 428 7.91 7.94 21.82
N GLU A 429 7.93 8.56 23.00
CA GLU A 429 7.70 9.99 23.18
C GLU A 429 8.75 10.83 22.43
N LEU A 430 10.03 10.51 22.57
CA LEU A 430 11.12 11.23 21.91
C LEU A 430 11.05 11.13 20.37
N LEU A 431 10.74 9.94 19.83
CA LEU A 431 10.55 9.75 18.39
C LEU A 431 9.43 10.65 17.83
N ILE A 432 8.32 10.75 18.55
CA ILE A 432 7.19 11.60 18.15
C ILE A 432 7.57 13.08 18.25
N LEU A 433 8.20 13.49 19.35
CA LEU A 433 8.61 14.88 19.55
C LEU A 433 9.62 15.32 18.47
N ASN A 434 10.54 14.44 18.08
CA ASN A 434 11.46 14.71 16.97
C ASN A 434 10.74 14.89 15.63
N PHE A 435 9.69 14.11 15.35
CA PHE A 435 8.87 14.32 14.15
C PHE A 435 8.15 15.68 14.13
N LEU A 436 7.73 16.18 15.29
CA LEU A 436 7.06 17.49 15.44
C LEU A 436 7.99 18.70 15.27
N LYS A 437 9.32 18.54 15.36
CA LYS A 437 10.29 19.62 15.20
C LYS A 437 10.23 20.26 13.81
N PHE A 438 10.30 21.60 13.75
CA PHE A 438 10.43 22.34 12.49
C PHE A 438 11.88 22.64 12.13
N SER A 439 12.78 22.60 13.13
CA SER A 439 14.22 22.76 13.00
C SER A 439 14.93 21.82 13.98
N GLU A 440 16.15 21.37 13.67
CA GLU A 440 16.96 20.52 14.56
C GLU A 440 17.20 21.18 15.94
N ASN A 441 17.22 22.51 15.98
CA ASN A 441 17.40 23.30 17.20
C ASN A 441 16.12 23.48 18.03
N ASP A 442 14.95 23.03 17.53
CA ASP A 442 13.71 23.14 18.29
C ASP A 442 13.71 22.13 19.45
N SER A 443 13.61 22.61 20.68
CA SER A 443 13.27 21.78 21.85
C SER A 443 11.76 21.75 22.03
N ILE A 444 11.14 20.59 21.87
CA ILE A 444 9.70 20.37 22.10
C ILE A 444 9.57 19.39 23.24
N SER A 445 8.84 19.75 24.29
CA SER A 445 8.45 18.84 25.37
C SER A 445 7.01 18.35 25.20
N TYR A 446 6.66 17.24 25.86
CA TYR A 446 5.29 16.75 25.94
C TYR A 446 4.46 17.59 26.94
N SER A 447 4.19 18.83 26.56
CA SER A 447 3.39 19.80 27.32
C SER A 447 2.36 20.50 26.43
N VAL A 448 1.27 21.00 27.04
CA VAL A 448 0.21 21.68 26.29
C VAL A 448 0.74 22.92 25.59
N LEU A 449 1.64 23.67 26.24
CA LEU A 449 2.21 24.90 25.69
C LEU A 449 3.09 24.63 24.46
N ASP A 450 4.00 23.66 24.55
CA ASP A 450 4.90 23.34 23.43
C ASP A 450 4.13 22.76 22.23
N LEU A 451 3.14 21.91 22.49
CA LEU A 451 2.28 21.39 21.42
C LEU A 451 1.38 22.47 20.81
N ALA A 452 0.92 23.46 21.59
CA ALA A 452 0.23 24.64 21.04
C ALA A 452 1.15 25.50 20.15
N LEU A 453 2.44 25.61 20.50
CA LEU A 453 3.43 26.26 19.64
C LEU A 453 3.64 25.51 18.32
N VAL A 454 3.64 24.17 18.35
CA VAL A 454 3.67 23.35 17.12
C VAL A 454 2.46 23.65 16.24
N VAL A 455 1.24 23.66 16.80
CA VAL A 455 0.01 24.04 16.09
C VAL A 455 0.12 25.43 15.46
N THR A 456 0.68 26.39 16.20
CA THR A 456 0.90 27.76 15.68
C THR A 456 1.88 27.77 14.51
N LYS A 457 2.98 27.00 14.60
CA LYS A 457 3.97 26.87 13.52
C LYS A 457 3.39 26.21 12.26
N ILE A 458 2.47 25.25 12.42
CA ILE A 458 1.72 24.64 11.31
C ILE A 458 0.99 25.72 10.50
N GLY A 459 0.16 26.54 11.17
CA GLY A 459 -0.60 27.60 10.49
C GLY A 459 0.27 28.66 9.83
N LYS A 460 1.46 28.94 10.36
CA LYS A 460 2.42 29.92 9.80
C LYS A 460 3.24 29.39 8.63
N THR A 461 3.12 28.11 8.29
CA THR A 461 3.87 27.52 7.17
C THR A 461 3.39 28.15 5.85
N LYS A 462 4.29 28.85 5.15
CA LYS A 462 3.96 29.50 3.88
C LYS A 462 3.68 28.45 2.81
N VAL A 463 2.53 28.58 2.16
CA VAL A 463 2.17 27.75 1.00
C VAL A 463 2.94 28.19 -0.23
N CYS A 464 3.93 27.40 -0.62
CA CYS A 464 4.71 27.57 -1.84
C CYS A 464 5.28 26.21 -2.31
N PRO A 465 5.66 26.05 -3.59
CA PRO A 465 6.20 24.79 -4.11
C PRO A 465 7.41 24.27 -3.31
N ILE A 466 8.29 25.18 -2.90
CA ILE A 466 9.51 24.86 -2.13
C ILE A 466 9.19 24.22 -0.78
N ASN A 467 8.02 24.52 -0.20
CA ASN A 467 7.59 24.01 1.09
C ASN A 467 6.66 22.80 1.00
N ARG A 468 6.46 22.20 -0.19
CA ARG A 468 5.51 21.10 -0.41
C ARG A 468 5.63 19.98 0.61
N SER A 469 6.84 19.44 0.80
CA SER A 469 7.10 18.37 1.77
C SER A 469 6.72 18.78 3.21
N SER A 470 6.98 20.04 3.60
CA SER A 470 6.58 20.56 4.93
C SER A 470 5.06 20.67 5.07
N ILE A 471 4.36 21.06 4.02
CA ILE A 471 2.89 21.15 4.00
C ILE A 471 2.27 19.76 4.15
N TYR A 472 2.77 18.75 3.43
CA TYR A 472 2.32 17.36 3.59
C TYR A 472 2.63 16.82 4.99
N LYS A 473 3.84 17.07 5.51
CA LYS A 473 4.21 16.70 6.88
C LYS A 473 3.30 17.36 7.93
N ASN A 474 2.82 18.57 7.68
CA ASN A 474 1.97 19.30 8.60
C ASN A 474 0.58 18.67 8.82
N ILE A 475 0.05 17.93 7.83
CA ILE A 475 -1.17 17.12 8.01
C ILE A 475 -0.98 16.19 9.21
N TYR A 476 0.10 15.42 9.15
CA TYR A 476 0.39 14.41 10.15
C TYR A 476 0.91 14.97 11.47
N ARG A 477 1.64 16.10 11.45
CA ARG A 477 1.95 16.85 12.67
C ARG A 477 0.67 17.31 13.37
N ALA A 478 -0.33 17.79 12.64
CA ALA A 478 -1.61 18.17 13.23
C ALA A 478 -2.33 16.98 13.85
N HIS A 479 -2.38 15.81 13.18
CA HIS A 479 -2.95 14.59 13.76
C HIS A 479 -2.25 14.16 15.05
N ILE A 480 -0.91 14.10 15.03
CA ILE A 480 -0.12 13.74 16.23
C ILE A 480 -0.36 14.76 17.34
N SER A 481 -0.19 16.06 17.07
CA SER A 481 -0.33 17.10 18.09
C SER A 481 -1.72 17.10 18.71
N THR A 482 -2.78 16.94 17.92
CA THR A 482 -4.16 16.87 18.44
C THR A 482 -4.39 15.61 19.28
N SER A 483 -3.85 14.45 18.87
CA SER A 483 -3.91 13.22 19.69
C SER A 483 -3.16 13.36 21.02
N LEU A 484 -1.96 13.92 21.00
CA LEU A 484 -1.15 14.17 22.20
C LEU A 484 -1.83 15.16 23.15
N LEU A 485 -2.35 16.28 22.61
CA LEU A 485 -3.09 17.27 23.38
C LEU A 485 -4.37 16.67 23.98
N THR A 486 -5.08 15.83 23.24
CA THR A 486 -6.25 15.10 23.73
C THR A 486 -5.89 14.26 24.96
N ASN A 487 -4.80 13.49 24.89
CA ASN A 487 -4.32 12.68 26.01
C ASN A 487 -3.95 13.53 27.23
N LEU A 488 -3.24 14.66 27.04
CA LEU A 488 -2.88 15.58 28.11
C LEU A 488 -4.11 16.19 28.80
N ILE A 489 -5.08 16.65 28.02
CA ILE A 489 -6.29 17.31 28.53
C ILE A 489 -7.14 16.32 29.33
N TYR A 490 -7.33 15.10 28.84
CA TYR A 490 -8.09 14.08 29.57
C TYR A 490 -7.33 13.52 30.78
N GLY A 491 -6.00 13.46 30.73
CA GLY A 491 -5.15 13.01 31.83
C GLY A 491 -5.00 14.01 32.98
N GLN A 492 -5.11 15.32 32.71
CA GLN A 492 -4.87 16.39 33.70
C GLN A 492 -6.15 17.17 34.07
N ARG A 493 -7.26 16.47 34.29
CA ARG A 493 -8.55 17.09 34.68
C ARG A 493 -8.37 18.06 35.85
N GLY A 494 -8.61 19.36 35.60
CA GLY A 494 -8.69 20.41 36.62
C GLY A 494 -7.46 21.31 36.82
N LYS A 495 -6.28 21.01 36.23
CA LYS A 495 -5.04 21.77 36.50
C LYS A 495 -4.60 22.77 35.41
N ILE A 496 -5.24 22.76 34.23
CA ILE A 496 -4.72 23.44 33.02
C ILE A 496 -5.61 24.63 32.57
N LYS A 497 -6.28 25.37 33.47
CA LYS A 497 -7.22 26.43 33.03
C LYS A 497 -6.55 27.51 32.15
N HIS A 498 -5.34 27.95 32.49
CA HIS A 498 -4.63 28.99 31.73
C HIS A 498 -4.05 28.50 30.39
N GLU A 499 -3.37 27.35 30.39
CA GLU A 499 -2.76 26.82 29.15
C GLU A 499 -3.82 26.40 28.13
N TYR A 500 -5.02 26.02 28.60
CA TYR A 500 -6.16 25.76 27.74
C TYR A 500 -6.59 26.98 26.91
N PHE A 501 -6.69 28.17 27.51
CA PHE A 501 -7.04 29.38 26.75
C PHE A 501 -5.97 29.72 25.71
N SER A 502 -4.70 29.57 26.06
CA SER A 502 -3.59 29.77 25.12
C SER A 502 -3.65 28.76 23.96
N LEU A 503 -4.00 27.51 24.25
CA LEU A 503 -4.21 26.48 23.23
C LEU A 503 -5.38 26.83 22.32
N GLN A 504 -6.52 27.24 22.87
CA GLN A 504 -7.70 27.64 22.10
C GLN A 504 -7.38 28.80 21.16
N GLN A 505 -6.66 29.83 21.63
CA GLN A 505 -6.23 30.93 20.79
C GLN A 505 -5.30 30.44 19.67
N SER A 506 -4.33 29.58 19.99
CA SER A 506 -3.39 29.02 19.01
C SER A 506 -4.10 28.22 17.91
N LEU A 507 -5.16 27.49 18.26
CA LEU A 507 -5.98 26.73 17.31
C LEU A 507 -6.79 27.66 16.41
N LEU A 508 -7.44 28.69 16.96
CA LEU A 508 -8.19 29.67 16.18
C LEU A 508 -7.27 30.43 15.21
N ASP A 509 -6.14 30.91 15.70
CA ASP A 509 -5.14 31.58 14.86
C ASP A 509 -4.67 30.64 13.74
N CYS A 510 -4.38 29.37 14.06
CA CYS A 510 -3.98 28.38 13.06
C CYS A 510 -5.07 28.17 11.99
N LYS A 511 -6.34 28.04 12.39
CA LYS A 511 -7.47 27.91 11.47
C LYS A 511 -7.58 29.09 10.51
N ASP A 512 -7.46 30.32 11.03
CA ASP A 512 -7.54 31.53 10.22
C ASP A 512 -6.42 31.57 9.18
N HIS A 513 -5.19 31.21 9.56
CA HIS A 513 -4.05 31.16 8.64
C HIS A 513 -4.19 30.06 7.58
N LEU A 514 -4.71 28.88 7.96
CA LEU A 514 -4.98 27.78 7.02
C LEU A 514 -6.10 28.16 6.05
N GLN A 515 -7.18 28.80 6.52
CA GLN A 515 -8.27 29.27 5.68
C GLN A 515 -7.80 30.36 4.70
N GLU A 516 -6.97 31.30 5.15
CA GLU A 516 -6.32 32.27 4.28
C GLU A 516 -5.46 31.56 3.21
N SER A 517 -4.71 30.54 3.61
CA SER A 517 -3.85 29.75 2.72
C SER A 517 -4.65 28.97 1.66
N ILE A 518 -5.78 28.37 2.04
CA ILE A 518 -6.73 27.73 1.10
C ILE A 518 -7.28 28.78 0.14
N GLY A 519 -7.70 29.94 0.65
CA GLY A 519 -8.15 31.06 -0.17
C GLY A 519 -7.11 31.46 -1.20
N ARG A 520 -5.85 31.65 -0.80
CA ARG A 520 -4.75 31.99 -1.72
C ARG A 520 -4.53 30.91 -2.77
N LEU A 521 -4.53 29.63 -2.38
CA LEU A 521 -4.39 28.51 -3.31
C LEU A 521 -5.49 28.51 -4.37
N LEU A 522 -6.75 28.74 -3.98
CA LEU A 522 -7.90 28.75 -4.91
C LEU A 522 -7.74 29.76 -6.05
N TYR A 523 -7.06 30.89 -5.83
CA TYR A 523 -6.84 31.92 -6.85
C TYR A 523 -5.54 31.80 -7.65
N MET A 524 -4.60 30.91 -7.28
CA MET A 524 -3.38 30.66 -8.08
C MET A 524 -3.69 29.94 -9.40
N SER A 525 -2.96 30.24 -10.47
CA SER A 525 -3.13 29.51 -11.75
C SER A 525 -2.48 28.13 -11.70
N LEU A 526 -2.96 27.18 -12.52
CA LEU A 526 -2.34 25.84 -12.64
C LEU A 526 -0.93 25.92 -13.24
N ASP A 527 -0.65 26.95 -14.06
CA ASP A 527 0.67 27.19 -14.65
C ASP A 527 1.70 27.63 -13.60
N GLU A 528 1.27 28.31 -12.54
CA GLU A 528 2.11 28.74 -11.41
C GLU A 528 2.36 27.60 -10.40
N LEU A 529 1.41 26.67 -10.26
CA LEU A 529 1.47 25.59 -9.28
C LEU A 529 0.77 24.31 -9.80
N PRO A 530 1.49 23.42 -10.49
CA PRO A 530 0.92 22.20 -11.08
C PRO A 530 0.25 21.28 -10.05
N ASP A 531 0.80 21.21 -8.82
CA ASP A 531 0.30 20.38 -7.71
C ASP A 531 -0.72 21.13 -6.83
N LYS A 532 -1.30 22.24 -7.32
CA LYS A 532 -2.21 23.10 -6.54
C LYS A 532 -3.34 22.33 -5.88
N VAL A 533 -3.93 21.36 -6.58
CA VAL A 533 -5.08 20.59 -6.06
C VAL A 533 -4.65 19.73 -4.86
N LEU A 534 -3.56 18.98 -5.00
CA LEU A 534 -3.00 18.16 -3.91
C LEU A 534 -2.58 19.02 -2.70
N LEU A 535 -1.95 20.16 -2.94
CA LEU A 535 -1.58 21.11 -1.88
C LEU A 535 -2.82 21.70 -1.20
N SER A 536 -3.86 22.02 -1.97
CA SER A 536 -5.13 22.50 -1.42
C SER A 536 -5.82 21.42 -0.57
N MET A 537 -5.80 20.17 -1.02
CA MET A 537 -6.31 19.04 -0.25
C MET A 537 -5.53 18.86 1.05
N ALA A 538 -4.20 18.90 1.00
CA ALA A 538 -3.35 18.79 2.19
C ALA A 538 -3.61 19.89 3.23
N VAL A 539 -3.71 21.15 2.78
CA VAL A 539 -4.01 22.29 3.69
C VAL A 539 -5.44 22.18 4.23
N SER A 540 -6.41 21.75 3.40
CA SER A 540 -7.79 21.51 3.82
C SER A 540 -7.88 20.39 4.86
N GLU A 541 -7.17 19.28 4.67
CA GLU A 541 -7.13 18.18 5.63
C GLU A 541 -6.53 18.64 6.96
N THR A 542 -5.41 19.38 6.91
CA THR A 542 -4.82 20.00 8.10
C THR A 542 -5.82 20.90 8.83
N TYR A 543 -6.57 21.72 8.09
CA TYR A 543 -7.64 22.56 8.64
C TYR A 543 -8.72 21.72 9.32
N HIS A 544 -9.19 20.66 8.67
CA HIS A 544 -10.24 19.80 9.21
C HIS A 544 -9.81 19.10 10.51
N VAL A 545 -8.57 18.62 10.60
CA VAL A 545 -8.03 18.01 11.83
C VAL A 545 -8.03 19.03 12.98
N ILE A 546 -7.57 20.24 12.71
CA ILE A 546 -7.54 21.33 13.71
C ILE A 546 -8.96 21.76 14.10
N ASP A 547 -9.88 21.85 13.15
CA ASP A 547 -11.29 22.22 13.38
C ASP A 547 -12.05 21.16 14.19
N GLN A 548 -11.84 19.88 13.88
CA GLN A 548 -12.37 18.77 14.66
C GLN A 548 -11.87 18.82 16.11
N PHE A 549 -10.56 19.02 16.31
CA PHE A 549 -10.00 19.15 17.65
C PHE A 549 -10.53 20.39 18.38
N THR A 550 -10.66 21.53 17.70
CA THR A 550 -11.28 22.75 18.25
C THR A 550 -12.72 22.47 18.71
N SER A 551 -13.50 21.74 17.91
CA SER A 551 -14.85 21.32 18.27
C SER A 551 -14.90 20.39 19.48
N VAL A 552 -13.92 19.47 19.60
CA VAL A 552 -13.76 18.61 20.78
C VAL A 552 -13.46 19.47 22.01
N LEU A 553 -12.54 20.42 21.91
CA LEU A 553 -12.25 21.36 22.99
C LEU A 553 -13.50 22.14 23.40
N ASP A 554 -14.20 22.77 22.45
CA ASP A 554 -15.38 23.59 22.72
C ASP A 554 -16.49 22.81 23.44
N LYS A 555 -16.71 21.54 23.08
CA LYS A 555 -17.66 20.66 23.78
C LYS A 555 -17.21 20.33 25.20
N ASN A 556 -15.90 20.23 25.43
CA ASN A 556 -15.31 19.95 26.73
C ASN A 556 -15.10 21.21 27.61
N ILE A 557 -15.30 22.43 27.10
CA ILE A 557 -15.27 23.69 27.87
C ILE A 557 -16.19 23.62 29.10
N ILE A 558 -17.30 22.87 29.01
CA ILE A 558 -18.26 22.70 30.11
C ILE A 558 -17.60 22.04 31.34
N PHE A 559 -16.61 21.15 31.14
CA PHE A 559 -15.86 20.53 32.24
C PHE A 559 -14.85 21.49 32.88
N LEU A 560 -14.37 22.49 32.15
CA LEU A 560 -13.44 23.51 32.66
C LEU A 560 -14.16 24.70 33.31
N LYS A 561 -15.40 24.98 32.90
CA LYS A 561 -16.28 26.02 33.49
C LYS A 561 -17.05 25.55 34.73
N ARG A 562 -17.00 24.27 35.10
CA ARG A 562 -17.85 23.67 36.17
C ARG A 562 -17.50 24.08 37.62
N ASP A 563 -16.68 25.11 37.83
CA ASP A 563 -16.33 25.66 39.17
C ASP A 563 -16.73 27.13 39.38
N PHE A 564 -17.62 27.71 38.56
CA PHE A 564 -18.09 29.08 38.86
C PHE A 564 -19.20 29.16 39.91
N PHE A 565 -19.86 28.04 40.25
CA PHE A 565 -21.02 28.04 41.16
C PHE A 565 -20.86 27.22 42.45
N TYR A 566 -19.76 26.48 42.63
CA TYR A 566 -19.55 25.63 43.81
C TYR A 566 -18.19 25.83 44.50
N ASN A 567 -17.65 27.05 44.43
CA ASN A 567 -16.62 27.49 45.39
C ASN A 567 -17.30 28.41 46.42
N GLU A 568 -17.96 27.79 47.40
CA GLU A 568 -18.06 28.28 48.78
C GLU A 568 -17.34 27.28 49.70
#